data_AF-A0A260Z1R4-F1
#
_entry.id   AF-A0A260Z1R4-F1
#
_cell.length_a   1.000
_cell.length_b   1.000
_cell.length_c   1.000
_cell.angle_alpha   90.00
_cell.angle_beta   90.00
_cell.angle_gamma   90.00
#
_symmetry.space_group_name_H-M   'P 1'
#
loop_
_entity.id
_entity.type
_entity.pdbx_description
1 polymer ?
#
loop_
_entity_poly.entity_id
_entity_poly.type
_entity_poly.pdbx_seq_one_letter_code
_entity_poly.pdbx_strand_id
1 'polypeptide(L)'
;MCTWRNSYFESDEFYALALHLLSIIQVPLNIFGTYIIWYKTPTSMEKVKLIMLLLHLTCFWFDLFFNILTIPYVVYPASSGYTLGVLSYLGVSTSVLAYMGFTSIFLLGCVLMTFFEDRYNRLVRRGADTITRFRKRVIYFSINYSIVFVCIIPVFLTTPSAEESKLIFRSKFPCLPPTFVEKPGFFMLTTDTTILVASLSGYLLFSGSQAGYFLYKTFVYLFKTKALSTRTLQMQRQFFKALCIQAAIPIMAVISPCIYIQVSAGVSYVDMMWSNFAMILLTTHGIWSTLTMLWVHKAYRQTILSILQHSFSFFPPKMSKKPTTTVKPFVFDNGSIEDNCGENVVSTGFYFLVMISYSSLAIYPLALCFLCCLPSFIIAFRRNR
;
A
#
# COMPACT_ATOMS: atom_id res chain seq x y z
N MET A 1 -4.15 28.63 7.40
CA MET A 1 -3.59 28.73 8.77
C MET A 1 -2.22 28.07 8.74
N CYS A 2 -1.18 28.72 9.27
CA CYS A 2 0.22 28.33 9.09
C CYS A 2 0.90 28.29 10.47
N THR A 3 1.39 27.12 10.88
CA THR A 3 1.99 26.90 12.20
C THR A 3 3.42 26.39 12.05
N TRP A 4 4.36 27.11 12.68
CA TRP A 4 5.76 26.71 12.82
C TRP A 4 6.19 26.99 14.27
N ARG A 5 6.49 25.94 15.03
CA ARG A 5 6.85 26.03 16.45
C ARG A 5 8.36 26.05 16.67
N ASN A 6 9.14 25.87 15.60
CA ASN A 6 10.58 25.71 15.66
C ASN A 6 11.01 24.56 16.59
N SER A 7 10.24 23.47 16.57
CA SER A 7 10.49 22.28 17.38
C SER A 7 11.28 21.23 16.60
N TYR A 8 11.98 20.33 17.31
CA TYR A 8 12.72 19.24 16.67
C TYR A 8 11.82 18.36 15.78
N PHE A 9 10.57 18.12 16.15
CA PHE A 9 9.64 17.31 15.35
C PHE A 9 9.22 17.95 14.02
N GLU A 10 9.45 19.25 13.86
CA GLU A 10 9.24 20.01 12.62
C GLU A 10 10.54 20.14 11.80
N SER A 11 11.65 19.52 12.22
CA SER A 11 12.92 19.58 11.51
C SER A 11 13.03 18.52 10.40
N ASP A 12 13.81 18.84 9.38
CA ASP A 12 14.26 17.90 8.34
C ASP A 12 15.15 16.78 8.94
N GLU A 13 15.96 17.10 9.95
CA GLU A 13 16.80 16.14 10.68
C GLU A 13 16.00 15.04 11.37
N PHE A 14 14.97 15.40 12.14
CA PHE A 14 14.09 14.43 12.79
C PHE A 14 13.42 13.52 11.77
N TYR A 15 12.89 14.12 10.70
CA TYR A 15 12.17 13.40 9.67
C TYR A 15 13.08 12.41 8.93
N ALA A 16 14.28 12.83 8.53
CA ALA A 16 15.27 11.94 7.91
C ALA A 16 15.70 10.80 8.85
N LEU A 17 15.98 11.11 10.12
CA LEU A 17 16.33 10.11 11.13
C LEU A 17 15.22 9.06 11.28
N ALA A 18 13.96 9.48 11.40
CA ALA A 18 12.83 8.58 11.53
C ALA A 18 12.70 7.63 10.34
N LEU A 19 12.86 8.12 9.11
CA LEU A 19 12.79 7.30 7.90
C LEU A 19 13.99 6.36 7.75
N HIS A 20 15.18 6.76 8.17
CA HIS A 20 16.33 5.88 8.24
C HIS A 20 16.16 4.76 9.27
N LEU A 21 15.67 5.07 10.47
CA LEU A 21 15.35 4.05 11.49
C LEU A 21 14.28 3.07 10.99
N LEU A 22 13.26 3.58 10.30
CA LEU A 22 12.24 2.74 9.67
C LEU A 22 12.85 1.82 8.61
N SER A 23 13.78 2.33 7.81
CA SER A 23 14.49 1.57 6.78
C SER A 23 15.34 0.43 7.34
N ILE A 24 15.98 0.63 8.50
CA ILE A 24 16.76 -0.42 9.19
C ILE A 24 15.88 -1.65 9.49
N ILE A 25 14.58 -1.45 9.73
CA ILE A 25 13.62 -2.53 9.99
C ILE A 25 13.03 -3.05 8.67
N GLN A 26 12.60 -2.15 7.79
CA GLN A 26 11.93 -2.49 6.54
C GLN A 26 12.80 -3.26 5.56
N VAL A 27 14.06 -2.87 5.39
CA VAL A 27 14.95 -3.49 4.40
C VAL A 27 15.18 -4.98 4.71
N PRO A 28 15.60 -5.38 5.92
CA PRO A 28 15.72 -6.80 6.27
C PRO A 28 14.40 -7.55 6.16
N LEU A 29 13.29 -6.95 6.59
CA LEU A 29 11.97 -7.56 6.52
C LEU A 29 11.54 -7.82 5.06
N ASN A 30 11.75 -6.85 4.17
CA ASN A 30 11.41 -6.97 2.75
C ASN A 30 12.33 -7.96 2.02
N ILE A 31 13.62 -8.02 2.37
CA ILE A 31 14.55 -9.05 1.88
C ILE A 31 14.07 -10.44 2.33
N PHE A 32 13.71 -10.59 3.61
CA PHE A 32 13.17 -11.85 4.13
C PHE A 32 11.86 -12.24 3.44
N GLY A 33 10.94 -11.30 3.25
CA GLY A 33 9.70 -11.51 2.50
C GLY A 33 9.96 -11.99 1.07
N THR A 34 10.93 -11.38 0.39
CA THR A 34 11.37 -11.76 -0.96
C THR A 34 11.91 -13.19 -0.97
N TYR A 35 12.76 -13.54 0.00
CA TYR A 35 13.29 -14.90 0.16
C TYR A 35 12.17 -15.93 0.36
N ILE A 36 11.19 -15.65 1.23
CA ILE A 36 10.06 -16.56 1.48
C ILE A 36 9.23 -16.76 0.21
N ILE A 37 8.88 -15.69 -0.52
CA ILE A 37 8.12 -15.82 -1.77
C ILE A 37 8.93 -16.60 -2.81
N TRP A 38 10.22 -16.31 -2.95
CA TRP A 38 11.03 -16.93 -4.00
C TRP A 38 11.34 -18.40 -3.72
N TYR A 39 11.73 -18.76 -2.51
CA TYR A 39 12.25 -20.09 -2.20
C TYR A 39 11.24 -20.99 -1.48
N LYS A 40 10.20 -20.44 -0.86
CA LYS A 40 9.29 -21.19 0.03
C LYS A 40 7.83 -21.17 -0.41
N THR A 41 7.53 -20.62 -1.59
CA THR A 41 6.20 -20.77 -2.21
C THR A 41 5.96 -22.23 -2.62
N PRO A 42 4.89 -22.89 -2.15
CA PRO A 42 4.59 -24.27 -2.51
C PRO A 42 4.10 -24.40 -3.95
N THR A 43 4.20 -25.61 -4.52
CA THR A 43 3.75 -25.94 -5.89
C THR A 43 2.28 -25.59 -6.14
N SER A 44 1.42 -25.70 -5.11
CA SER A 44 0.00 -25.32 -5.19
C SER A 44 -0.22 -23.82 -5.45
N MET A 45 0.76 -22.97 -5.15
CA MET A 45 0.75 -21.51 -5.35
C MET A 45 1.71 -21.05 -6.44
N GLU A 46 2.36 -21.97 -7.16
CA GLU A 46 3.41 -21.65 -8.12
C GLU A 46 2.93 -20.71 -9.23
N LYS A 47 1.71 -20.96 -9.75
CA LYS A 47 1.10 -20.14 -10.81
C LYS A 47 0.97 -18.65 -10.45
N VAL A 48 1.00 -18.33 -9.16
CA VAL A 48 0.77 -16.97 -8.66
C VAL A 48 1.95 -16.39 -7.88
N LYS A 49 3.04 -17.17 -7.80
CA LYS A 49 4.30 -16.77 -7.19
C LYS A 49 4.84 -15.49 -7.80
N LEU A 50 4.91 -15.43 -9.14
CA LEU A 50 5.51 -14.30 -9.86
C LEU A 50 4.74 -13.00 -9.63
N ILE A 51 3.40 -13.05 -9.64
CA ILE A 51 2.59 -11.83 -9.42
C ILE A 51 2.62 -11.38 -7.96
N MET A 52 2.69 -12.32 -7.00
CA MET A 52 2.92 -11.99 -5.59
C MET A 52 4.30 -11.36 -5.37
N LEU A 53 5.33 -11.89 -6.05
CA LEU A 53 6.68 -11.34 -6.02
C LEU A 53 6.73 -9.94 -6.63
N LEU A 54 6.08 -9.72 -7.79
CA LEU A 54 6.04 -8.42 -8.45
C LEU A 54 5.41 -7.36 -7.53
N LEU A 55 4.29 -7.69 -6.88
CA LEU A 55 3.66 -6.81 -5.89
C LEU A 55 4.61 -6.50 -4.72
N HIS A 56 5.23 -7.53 -4.15
CA HIS A 56 6.17 -7.38 -3.03
C HIS A 56 7.39 -6.53 -3.38
N LEU A 57 8.02 -6.80 -4.52
CA LEU A 57 9.19 -6.05 -4.98
C LEU A 57 8.85 -4.60 -5.34
N THR A 58 7.63 -4.34 -5.82
CA THR A 58 7.17 -2.97 -6.09
C THR A 58 6.97 -2.20 -4.78
N CYS A 59 6.37 -2.81 -3.76
CA CYS A 59 6.31 -2.22 -2.41
C CYS A 59 7.72 -1.99 -1.85
N PHE A 60 8.63 -2.96 -2.00
CA PHE A 60 10.00 -2.82 -1.53
C PHE A 60 10.75 -1.68 -2.24
N TRP A 61 10.61 -1.56 -3.56
CA TRP A 61 11.14 -0.42 -4.32
C TRP A 61 10.59 0.91 -3.78
N PHE A 62 9.29 0.96 -3.54
CA PHE A 62 8.63 2.15 -3.02
C PHE A 62 9.20 2.56 -1.64
N ASP A 63 9.35 1.60 -0.72
CA ASP A 63 9.95 1.83 0.60
C ASP A 63 11.38 2.37 0.48
N LEU A 64 12.22 1.73 -0.33
CA LEU A 64 13.60 2.18 -0.57
C LEU A 64 13.65 3.58 -1.17
N PHE A 65 12.78 3.84 -2.14
CA PHE A 65 12.76 5.12 -2.84
C PHE A 65 12.41 6.27 -1.90
N PHE A 66 11.36 6.12 -1.09
CA PHE A 66 10.88 7.19 -0.22
C PHE A 66 11.66 7.31 1.09
N ASN A 67 12.25 6.23 1.63
CA ASN A 67 12.89 6.26 2.95
C ASN A 67 14.41 6.34 2.90
N ILE A 68 15.05 6.08 1.76
CA ILE A 68 16.51 6.10 1.60
C ILE A 68 16.94 6.97 0.42
N LEU A 69 16.41 6.72 -0.77
CA LEU A 69 16.93 7.33 -2.00
C LEU A 69 16.56 8.79 -2.14
N THR A 70 15.32 9.15 -1.81
CA THR A 70 14.79 10.50 -2.06
C THR A 70 14.48 11.27 -0.76
N ILE A 71 13.83 10.65 0.23
CA ILE A 71 13.41 11.30 1.50
C ILE A 71 12.81 12.69 1.23
N PRO A 72 11.58 12.76 0.68
CA PRO A 72 10.97 14.03 0.32
C PRO A 72 10.47 14.77 1.55
N TYR A 73 10.96 15.98 1.77
CA TYR A 73 10.54 16.89 2.82
C TYR A 73 9.65 17.99 2.23
N VAL A 74 8.34 17.86 2.41
CA VAL A 74 7.33 18.56 1.59
C VAL A 74 6.36 19.36 2.44
N VAL A 75 6.08 20.59 1.99
CA VAL A 75 4.97 21.42 2.44
C VAL A 75 3.79 21.20 1.50
N TYR A 76 2.85 20.33 1.89
CA TYR A 76 1.78 19.87 1.01
C TYR A 76 0.90 20.97 0.41
N PRO A 77 0.40 21.95 1.18
CA PRO A 77 -0.37 23.07 0.61
C PRO A 77 0.39 23.87 -0.44
N ALA A 78 1.72 23.90 -0.34
CA ALA A 78 2.59 24.65 -1.21
C ALA A 78 3.05 23.83 -2.43
N SER A 79 2.74 22.52 -2.47
CA SER A 79 3.28 21.55 -3.45
C SER A 79 4.78 21.73 -3.68
N SER A 80 5.52 22.02 -2.60
CA SER A 80 6.93 22.37 -2.67
C SER A 80 7.72 21.80 -1.50
N GLY A 81 9.02 21.66 -1.70
CA GLY A 81 9.91 21.04 -0.75
C GLY A 81 11.28 20.78 -1.34
N TYR A 82 12.05 19.96 -0.64
CA TYR A 82 13.35 19.48 -1.09
C TYR A 82 13.53 18.02 -0.68
N THR A 83 14.64 17.42 -1.07
CA THR A 83 14.91 15.98 -0.89
C THR A 83 16.18 15.79 -0.09
N LEU A 84 16.15 14.84 0.85
CA LEU A 84 17.22 14.58 1.83
C LEU A 84 17.89 13.22 1.60
N GLY A 85 17.47 12.48 0.59
CA GLY A 85 17.95 11.13 0.32
C GLY A 85 19.25 11.06 -0.46
N VAL A 86 19.78 9.85 -0.60
CA VAL A 86 21.07 9.56 -1.26
C VAL A 86 21.18 10.17 -2.67
N LEU A 87 20.10 10.14 -3.46
CA LEU A 87 20.13 10.66 -4.84
C LEU A 87 20.27 12.19 -4.88
N SER A 88 19.77 12.90 -3.87
CA SER A 88 19.95 14.35 -3.73
C SER A 88 21.43 14.68 -3.51
N TYR A 89 22.11 13.92 -2.65
CA TYR A 89 23.57 14.05 -2.42
C TYR A 89 24.41 13.71 -3.65
N LEU A 90 23.92 12.84 -4.54
CA LEU A 90 24.55 12.54 -5.82
C LEU A 90 24.28 13.60 -6.91
N GLY A 91 23.58 14.68 -6.58
CA GLY A 91 23.32 15.79 -7.49
C GLY A 91 22.15 15.58 -8.46
N VAL A 92 21.29 14.59 -8.22
CA VAL A 92 20.06 14.41 -9.02
C VAL A 92 19.08 15.54 -8.68
N SER A 93 18.53 16.20 -9.71
CA SER A 93 17.61 17.32 -9.49
C SER A 93 16.30 16.88 -8.81
N THR A 94 15.77 17.74 -7.95
CA THR A 94 14.50 17.48 -7.23
C THR A 94 13.32 17.28 -8.18
N SER A 95 13.32 17.93 -9.35
CA SER A 95 12.26 17.72 -10.36
C SER A 95 12.25 16.29 -10.89
N VAL A 96 13.42 15.70 -11.15
CA VAL A 96 13.55 14.31 -11.60
C VAL A 96 13.18 13.34 -10.48
N LEU A 97 13.60 13.62 -9.25
CA LEU A 97 13.21 12.83 -8.07
C LEU A 97 11.70 12.86 -7.82
N ALA A 98 11.08 14.02 -7.96
CA ALA A 98 9.63 14.17 -7.85
C ALA A 98 8.91 13.36 -8.94
N TYR A 99 9.36 13.44 -10.19
CA TYR A 99 8.79 12.65 -11.30
C TYR A 99 8.87 11.15 -11.00
N MET A 100 10.06 10.65 -10.65
CA MET A 100 10.25 9.24 -10.28
C MET A 100 9.41 8.82 -9.07
N GLY A 101 9.20 9.72 -8.11
CA GLY A 101 8.32 9.49 -6.95
C GLY A 101 6.87 9.28 -7.36
N PHE A 102 6.31 10.17 -8.19
CA PHE A 102 4.94 10.00 -8.71
C PHE A 102 4.80 8.75 -9.57
N THR A 103 5.77 8.49 -10.45
CA THR A 103 5.80 7.24 -11.24
C THR A 103 5.80 6.01 -10.34
N SER A 104 6.53 6.02 -9.22
CA SER A 104 6.57 4.91 -8.26
C SER A 104 5.21 4.71 -7.56
N ILE A 105 4.50 5.79 -7.21
CA ILE A 105 3.12 5.72 -6.68
C ILE A 105 2.18 5.09 -7.72
N PHE A 106 2.25 5.54 -8.97
CA PHE A 106 1.41 5.02 -10.04
C PHE A 106 1.71 3.55 -10.35
N LEU A 107 2.99 3.17 -10.37
CA LEU A 107 3.42 1.79 -10.55
C LEU A 107 2.79 0.85 -9.52
N LEU A 108 2.72 1.26 -8.25
CA LEU A 108 2.06 0.47 -7.20
C LEU A 108 0.59 0.21 -7.53
N GLY A 109 -0.15 1.22 -7.98
CA GLY A 109 -1.54 1.07 -8.43
C GLY A 109 -1.69 0.13 -9.63
N CYS A 110 -0.77 0.20 -10.60
CA CYS A 110 -0.78 -0.67 -11.78
C CYS A 110 -0.51 -2.13 -11.40
N VAL A 111 0.43 -2.38 -10.49
CA VAL A 111 0.76 -3.74 -10.03
C VAL A 111 -0.37 -4.32 -9.18
N LEU A 112 -1.04 -3.54 -8.35
CA LEU A 112 -2.23 -3.98 -7.61
C LEU A 112 -3.37 -4.36 -8.55
N MET A 113 -3.61 -3.57 -9.60
CA MET A 113 -4.59 -3.93 -10.65
C MET A 113 -4.21 -5.23 -11.35
N THR A 114 -2.95 -5.36 -11.77
CA THR A 114 -2.41 -6.58 -12.42
C THR A 114 -2.57 -7.80 -11.52
N PHE A 115 -2.38 -7.63 -10.21
CA PHE A 115 -2.55 -8.68 -9.23
C PHE A 115 -3.98 -9.22 -9.20
N PHE A 116 -5.00 -8.35 -9.22
CA PHE A 116 -6.40 -8.79 -9.29
C PHE A 116 -6.80 -9.31 -10.67
N GLU A 117 -6.26 -8.73 -11.74
CA GLU A 117 -6.47 -9.25 -13.11
C GLU A 117 -5.96 -10.69 -13.24
N ASP A 118 -4.77 -11.00 -12.71
CA ASP A 118 -4.20 -12.35 -12.80
C ASP A 118 -5.07 -13.38 -12.09
N ARG A 119 -5.68 -13.00 -10.95
CA ARG A 119 -6.65 -13.85 -10.25
C ARG A 119 -7.91 -14.08 -11.04
N TYR A 120 -8.46 -13.01 -11.61
CA TYR A 120 -9.61 -13.12 -12.48
C TYR A 120 -9.31 -14.02 -13.69
N ASN A 121 -8.18 -13.81 -14.37
CA ASN A 121 -7.80 -14.54 -15.57
C ASN A 121 -7.67 -16.04 -15.29
N ARG A 122 -7.06 -16.43 -14.18
CA ARG A 122 -6.83 -17.85 -13.84
C ARG A 122 -8.07 -18.57 -13.31
N LEU A 123 -8.93 -17.87 -12.57
CA LEU A 123 -10.07 -18.50 -11.89
C LEU A 123 -11.35 -18.44 -12.72
N VAL A 124 -11.63 -17.30 -13.36
CA VAL A 124 -12.94 -17.05 -13.98
C VAL A 124 -12.93 -17.37 -15.47
N ARG A 125 -11.82 -17.10 -16.15
CA ARG A 125 -11.78 -17.13 -17.62
C ARG A 125 -11.41 -18.52 -18.16
N ARG A 126 -12.29 -19.08 -19.00
CA ARG A 126 -11.98 -20.28 -19.80
C ARG A 126 -10.94 -19.94 -20.87
N GLY A 127 -9.90 -20.77 -21.02
CA GLY A 127 -8.82 -20.53 -21.99
C GLY A 127 -7.80 -19.47 -21.54
N ALA A 128 -7.57 -19.35 -20.22
CA ALA A 128 -6.59 -18.43 -19.63
C ALA A 128 -5.17 -18.58 -20.20
N ASP A 129 -4.80 -19.81 -20.59
CA ASP A 129 -3.47 -20.19 -21.05
C ASP A 129 -3.32 -20.17 -22.60
N THR A 130 -4.31 -19.62 -23.32
CA THR A 130 -4.25 -19.52 -24.79
C THR A 130 -3.28 -18.43 -25.26
N ILE A 131 -2.60 -18.66 -26.39
CA ILE A 131 -1.68 -17.68 -27.00
C ILE A 131 -2.38 -16.35 -27.32
N THR A 132 -3.62 -16.40 -27.79
CA THR A 132 -4.44 -15.22 -28.07
C THR A 132 -4.71 -14.41 -26.80
N ARG A 133 -4.94 -15.08 -25.66
CA ARG A 133 -5.10 -14.40 -24.38
C ARG A 133 -3.79 -13.79 -23.91
N PHE A 134 -2.67 -14.49 -24.04
CA PHE A 134 -1.35 -13.96 -23.72
C PHE A 134 -1.06 -12.65 -24.47
N ARG A 135 -1.24 -12.63 -25.81
CA ARG A 135 -1.05 -11.41 -26.62
C ARG A 135 -1.94 -10.25 -26.17
N LYS A 136 -3.22 -10.51 -25.88
CA LYS A 136 -4.15 -9.49 -25.36
C LYS A 136 -3.71 -8.94 -24.00
N ARG A 137 -3.20 -9.80 -23.09
CA ARG A 137 -2.69 -9.38 -21.78
C ARG A 137 -1.42 -8.53 -21.90
N VAL A 138 -0.51 -8.90 -22.80
CA VAL A 138 0.70 -8.10 -23.07
C VAL A 138 0.31 -6.68 -23.51
N ILE A 139 -0.56 -6.55 -24.52
CA ILE A 139 -1.03 -5.24 -24.99
C ILE A 139 -1.71 -4.45 -23.85
N TYR A 140 -2.61 -5.11 -23.11
CA TYR A 140 -3.32 -4.50 -21.99
C TYR A 140 -2.37 -3.96 -20.90
N PHE A 141 -1.37 -4.74 -20.51
CA PHE A 141 -0.38 -4.29 -19.54
C PHE A 141 0.53 -3.21 -20.13
N SER A 142 0.99 -3.32 -21.36
CA SER A 142 1.78 -2.27 -22.02
C SER A 142 1.08 -0.91 -22.00
N ILE A 143 -0.25 -0.88 -22.25
CA ILE A 143 -1.03 0.36 -22.16
C ILE A 143 -1.06 0.91 -20.73
N ASN A 144 -1.38 0.07 -19.74
CA ASN A 144 -1.43 0.50 -18.34
C ASN A 144 -0.07 1.01 -17.83
N TYR A 145 1.01 0.31 -18.16
CA TYR A 145 2.37 0.75 -17.82
C TYR A 145 2.75 2.04 -18.55
N SER A 146 2.31 2.25 -19.80
CA SER A 146 2.56 3.51 -20.51
C SER A 146 1.88 4.70 -19.82
N ILE A 147 0.65 4.49 -19.34
CA ILE A 147 -0.10 5.52 -18.60
C ILE A 147 0.63 5.93 -17.31
N VAL A 148 1.28 4.99 -16.61
CA VAL A 148 2.08 5.26 -15.40
C VAL A 148 3.17 6.32 -15.65
N PHE A 149 3.81 6.32 -16.81
CA PHE A 149 4.87 7.29 -17.14
C PHE A 149 4.33 8.63 -17.67
N VAL A 150 3.16 8.62 -18.31
CA VAL A 150 2.62 9.79 -19.00
C VAL A 150 1.69 10.62 -18.12
N CYS A 151 0.96 10.00 -17.18
CA CYS A 151 -0.14 10.65 -16.48
C CYS A 151 0.26 11.90 -15.67
N ILE A 152 1.49 11.97 -15.14
CA ILE A 152 1.94 13.12 -14.35
C ILE A 152 2.59 14.23 -15.19
N ILE A 153 2.93 13.96 -16.45
CA ILE A 153 3.67 14.91 -17.33
C ILE A 153 3.00 16.29 -17.38
N PRO A 154 1.66 16.43 -17.53
CA PRO A 154 1.02 17.74 -17.59
C PRO A 154 1.33 18.65 -16.40
N VAL A 155 1.52 18.08 -15.20
CA VAL A 155 1.87 18.84 -13.99
C VAL A 155 3.27 19.44 -14.10
N PHE A 156 4.22 18.70 -14.68
CA PHE A 156 5.60 19.14 -14.85
C PHE A 156 5.74 20.19 -15.97
N LEU A 157 4.79 20.25 -16.91
CA LEU A 157 4.76 21.28 -17.95
C LEU A 157 4.32 22.65 -17.41
N THR A 158 3.66 22.69 -16.25
CA THR A 158 3.18 23.91 -15.59
C THR A 158 4.03 24.32 -14.39
N THR A 159 5.20 23.72 -14.23
CA THR A 159 6.09 24.00 -13.10
C THR A 159 6.69 25.41 -13.21
N PRO A 160 6.59 26.25 -12.15
CA PRO A 160 7.14 27.60 -12.15
C PRO A 160 8.67 27.62 -12.17
N SER A 161 9.25 28.77 -12.51
CA SER A 161 10.71 28.96 -12.43
C SER A 161 11.20 28.90 -10.98
N ALA A 162 12.49 28.62 -10.76
CA ALA A 162 13.06 28.51 -9.41
C ALA A 162 12.92 29.83 -8.61
N GLU A 163 13.12 30.97 -9.24
CA GLU A 163 13.02 32.29 -8.58
C GLU A 163 11.56 32.63 -8.26
N GLU A 164 10.64 32.38 -9.21
CA GLU A 164 9.21 32.54 -8.98
C GLU A 164 8.70 31.63 -7.85
N SER A 165 9.16 30.38 -7.80
CA SER A 165 8.81 29.41 -6.74
C SER A 165 9.15 29.94 -5.36
N LYS A 166 10.35 30.50 -5.18
CA LYS A 166 10.81 31.07 -3.90
C LYS A 166 9.99 32.28 -3.50
N LEU A 167 9.67 33.17 -4.45
CA LEU A 167 8.86 34.37 -4.21
C LEU A 167 7.43 34.01 -3.79
N ILE A 168 6.79 33.09 -4.51
CA ILE A 168 5.43 32.61 -4.20
C ILE A 168 5.41 31.91 -2.84
N PHE A 169 6.40 31.08 -2.53
CA PHE A 169 6.46 30.39 -1.25
C PHE A 169 6.60 31.35 -0.08
N ARG A 170 7.53 32.32 -0.17
CA ARG A 170 7.75 33.32 0.88
C ARG A 170 6.51 34.17 1.14
N SER A 171 5.76 34.52 0.08
CA SER A 171 4.55 35.34 0.23
C SER A 171 3.37 34.53 0.79
N LYS A 172 3.18 33.28 0.38
CA LYS A 172 2.06 32.43 0.85
C LYS A 172 2.29 31.82 2.23
N PHE A 173 3.54 31.54 2.59
CA PHE A 173 3.89 30.82 3.83
C PHE A 173 4.92 31.59 4.68
N PRO A 174 4.61 32.83 5.10
CA PRO A 174 5.55 33.65 5.88
C PRO A 174 5.84 33.09 7.28
N CYS A 175 5.06 32.11 7.75
CA CYS A 175 5.32 31.46 9.04
C CYS A 175 6.52 30.51 9.03
N LEU A 176 6.93 30.03 7.85
CA LEU A 176 8.07 29.14 7.72
C LEU A 176 9.39 29.93 7.65
N PRO A 177 10.51 29.38 8.15
CA PRO A 177 11.79 30.08 8.13
C PRO A 177 12.20 30.49 6.70
N PRO A 178 12.74 31.71 6.49
CA PRO A 178 13.24 32.14 5.19
C PRO A 178 14.33 31.23 4.61
N THR A 179 15.10 30.59 5.50
CA THR A 179 16.14 29.60 5.16
C THR A 179 15.59 28.34 4.50
N PHE A 180 14.28 28.05 4.61
CA PHE A 180 13.65 26.88 4.01
C PHE A 180 13.80 26.87 2.49
N VAL A 181 13.59 28.01 1.83
CA VAL A 181 13.68 28.14 0.37
C VAL A 181 15.11 28.29 -0.14
N GLU A 182 16.06 28.48 0.78
CA GLU A 182 17.50 28.58 0.51
C GLU A 182 18.17 27.20 0.54
N LYS A 183 17.47 26.17 1.05
CA LYS A 183 17.95 24.79 1.04
C LYS A 183 18.22 24.34 -0.40
N PRO A 184 19.36 23.68 -0.68
CA PRO A 184 19.65 23.11 -1.98
C PRO A 184 18.53 22.19 -2.45
N GLY A 185 18.14 22.31 -3.72
CA GLY A 185 17.09 21.48 -4.30
C GLY A 185 15.66 21.88 -3.90
N PHE A 186 15.44 23.06 -3.30
CA PHE A 186 14.09 23.60 -3.15
C PHE A 186 13.37 23.65 -4.51
N PHE A 187 12.18 23.08 -4.56
CA PHE A 187 11.40 22.89 -5.78
C PHE A 187 9.92 23.04 -5.48
N MET A 188 9.19 23.78 -6.32
CA MET A 188 7.74 23.86 -6.32
C MET A 188 7.20 23.18 -7.55
N LEU A 189 6.37 22.16 -7.36
CA LEU A 189 5.83 21.36 -8.45
C LEU A 189 4.81 22.13 -9.29
N THR A 190 3.90 22.84 -8.61
CA THR A 190 2.83 23.61 -9.25
C THR A 190 2.33 24.72 -8.33
N THR A 191 1.85 25.81 -8.92
CA THR A 191 1.17 26.91 -8.22
C THR A 191 -0.34 26.67 -8.09
N ASP A 192 -0.90 25.87 -9.00
CA ASP A 192 -2.29 25.43 -9.04
C ASP A 192 -2.35 23.89 -8.91
N THR A 193 -2.96 23.41 -7.84
CA THR A 193 -3.06 21.98 -7.54
C THR A 193 -4.14 21.27 -8.37
N THR A 194 -4.94 21.99 -9.14
CA THR A 194 -6.05 21.42 -9.92
C THR A 194 -5.60 20.31 -10.87
N ILE A 195 -4.56 20.55 -11.67
CA ILE A 195 -4.04 19.54 -12.63
C ILE A 195 -3.41 18.36 -11.89
N LEU A 196 -2.70 18.62 -10.79
CA LEU A 196 -2.10 17.57 -9.96
C LEU A 196 -3.17 16.67 -9.37
N VAL A 197 -4.19 17.24 -8.74
CA VAL A 197 -5.32 16.52 -8.15
C VAL A 197 -6.09 15.77 -9.22
N ALA A 198 -6.38 16.39 -10.36
CA ALA A 198 -7.07 15.73 -11.47
C ALA A 198 -6.27 14.53 -12.00
N SER A 199 -4.95 14.65 -12.13
CA SER A 199 -4.07 13.57 -12.59
C SER A 199 -4.02 12.41 -11.58
N LEU A 200 -3.81 12.71 -10.30
CA LEU A 200 -3.78 11.70 -9.23
C LEU A 200 -5.12 10.98 -9.07
N SER A 201 -6.21 11.75 -8.98
CA SER A 201 -7.57 11.21 -8.82
C SER A 201 -8.03 10.46 -10.06
N GLY A 202 -7.71 10.97 -11.26
CA GLY A 202 -8.01 10.30 -12.52
C GLY A 202 -7.30 8.96 -12.63
N TYR A 203 -6.02 8.91 -12.29
CA TYR A 203 -5.26 7.64 -12.27
C TYR A 203 -5.78 6.66 -11.21
N LEU A 204 -6.09 7.15 -10.01
CA LEU A 204 -6.66 6.33 -8.94
C LEU A 204 -8.01 5.72 -9.37
N LEU A 205 -8.87 6.51 -10.00
CA LEU A 205 -10.17 6.04 -10.51
C LEU A 205 -9.96 5.03 -11.66
N PHE A 206 -9.05 5.31 -12.59
CA PHE A 206 -8.73 4.43 -13.71
C PHE A 206 -8.19 3.07 -13.26
N SER A 207 -7.16 3.06 -12.40
CA SER A 207 -6.55 1.82 -11.91
C SER A 207 -7.44 1.10 -10.89
N GLY A 208 -8.07 1.85 -9.99
CA GLY A 208 -8.94 1.35 -8.94
C GLY A 208 -10.24 0.72 -9.48
N SER A 209 -10.87 1.32 -10.49
CA SER A 209 -12.07 0.75 -11.12
C SER A 209 -11.79 -0.59 -11.81
N GLN A 210 -10.63 -0.72 -12.47
CA GLN A 210 -10.19 -1.98 -13.08
C GLN A 210 -9.91 -3.05 -12.01
N ALA A 211 -9.16 -2.70 -10.96
CA ALA A 211 -8.91 -3.59 -9.83
C ALA A 211 -10.23 -4.05 -9.18
N GLY A 212 -11.16 -3.11 -8.94
CA GLY A 212 -12.49 -3.36 -8.39
C GLY A 212 -13.33 -4.28 -9.28
N TYR A 213 -13.31 -4.09 -10.59
CA TYR A 213 -13.99 -4.96 -11.55
C TYR A 213 -13.49 -6.40 -11.46
N PHE A 214 -12.17 -6.61 -11.51
CA PHE A 214 -11.59 -7.95 -11.45
C PHE A 214 -11.82 -8.62 -10.09
N LEU A 215 -11.71 -7.85 -9.01
CA LEU A 215 -12.02 -8.32 -7.66
C LEU A 215 -13.48 -8.77 -7.57
N TYR A 216 -14.42 -7.94 -8.01
CA TYR A 216 -15.86 -8.24 -7.98
C TYR A 216 -16.19 -9.48 -8.80
N LYS A 217 -15.68 -9.57 -10.05
CA LYS A 217 -15.91 -10.74 -10.91
C LYS A 217 -15.35 -12.03 -10.31
N THR A 218 -14.16 -11.95 -9.70
CA THR A 218 -13.54 -13.10 -9.03
C THR A 218 -14.35 -13.54 -7.81
N PHE A 219 -14.82 -12.58 -7.02
CA PHE A 219 -15.70 -12.84 -5.87
C PHE A 219 -16.98 -13.56 -6.32
N VAL A 220 -17.71 -12.99 -7.29
CA VAL A 220 -18.95 -13.59 -7.80
C VAL A 220 -18.72 -15.02 -8.29
N TYR A 221 -17.64 -15.27 -9.03
CA TYR A 221 -17.30 -16.61 -9.49
C TYR A 221 -17.08 -17.60 -8.34
N LEU A 222 -16.26 -17.23 -7.35
CA LEU A 222 -15.91 -18.12 -6.24
C LEU A 222 -17.10 -18.43 -5.33
N PHE A 223 -18.05 -17.50 -5.17
CA PHE A 223 -19.17 -17.69 -4.27
C PHE A 223 -20.43 -18.23 -4.95
N LYS A 224 -20.62 -18.03 -6.27
CA LYS A 224 -21.82 -18.51 -6.99
C LYS A 224 -21.61 -19.77 -7.85
N THR A 225 -20.38 -20.15 -8.18
CA THR A 225 -20.13 -21.29 -9.10
C THR A 225 -20.13 -22.65 -8.39
N LYS A 226 -20.86 -23.63 -8.95
CA LYS A 226 -20.87 -25.04 -8.51
C LYS A 226 -20.01 -26.00 -9.37
N ALA A 227 -19.30 -25.46 -10.37
CA ALA A 227 -18.58 -26.26 -11.38
C ALA A 227 -17.25 -26.91 -10.90
N LEU A 228 -16.81 -26.65 -9.67
CA LEU A 228 -15.60 -27.20 -9.09
C LEU A 228 -15.95 -28.14 -7.94
N SER A 229 -15.13 -29.16 -7.71
CA SER A 229 -15.24 -30.01 -6.51
C SER A 229 -15.25 -29.15 -5.25
N THR A 230 -16.04 -29.52 -4.24
CA THR A 230 -16.19 -28.77 -2.98
C THR A 230 -14.84 -28.46 -2.33
N ARG A 231 -13.92 -29.43 -2.31
CA ARG A 231 -12.58 -29.27 -1.73
C ARG A 231 -11.73 -28.22 -2.47
N THR A 232 -11.67 -28.27 -3.80
CA THR A 232 -10.93 -27.28 -4.61
C THR A 232 -11.52 -25.89 -4.47
N LEU A 233 -12.84 -25.77 -4.49
CA LEU A 233 -13.52 -24.49 -4.32
C LEU A 233 -13.24 -23.87 -2.94
N GLN A 234 -13.24 -24.68 -1.88
CA GLN A 234 -12.92 -24.23 -0.53
C GLN A 234 -11.48 -23.70 -0.43
N MET A 235 -10.51 -24.38 -1.04
CA MET A 235 -9.12 -23.92 -1.08
C MET A 235 -8.99 -22.58 -1.83
N GLN A 236 -9.65 -22.43 -2.99
CA GLN A 236 -9.62 -21.18 -3.75
C GLN A 236 -10.27 -20.01 -3.00
N ARG A 237 -11.37 -20.26 -2.27
CA ARG A 237 -12.00 -19.24 -1.41
C ARG A 237 -11.09 -18.79 -0.28
N GLN A 238 -10.47 -19.73 0.45
CA GLN A 238 -9.52 -19.40 1.53
C GLN A 238 -8.33 -18.60 1.00
N PHE A 239 -7.81 -19.03 -0.15
CA PHE A 239 -6.71 -18.35 -0.81
C PHE A 239 -7.08 -16.95 -1.27
N PHE A 240 -8.24 -16.76 -1.90
CA PHE A 240 -8.72 -15.44 -2.33
C PHE A 240 -8.96 -14.49 -1.14
N LYS A 241 -9.59 -14.99 -0.06
CA LYS A 241 -9.74 -14.21 1.19
C LYS A 241 -8.38 -13.75 1.71
N ALA A 242 -7.38 -14.62 1.67
CA ALA A 242 -6.02 -14.29 2.09
C ALA A 242 -5.42 -13.14 1.25
N LEU A 243 -5.60 -13.15 -0.07
CA LEU A 243 -5.13 -12.05 -0.93
C LEU A 243 -5.84 -10.73 -0.64
N CYS A 244 -7.17 -10.77 -0.42
CA CYS A 244 -7.93 -9.56 -0.13
C CYS A 244 -7.47 -8.93 1.18
N ILE A 245 -7.20 -9.74 2.21
CA ILE A 245 -6.64 -9.26 3.48
C ILE A 245 -5.23 -8.69 3.27
N GLN A 246 -4.39 -9.38 2.49
CA GLN A 246 -3.04 -8.92 2.14
C GLN A 246 -3.05 -7.55 1.47
N ALA A 247 -4.01 -7.27 0.59
CA ALA A 247 -4.14 -5.98 -0.06
C ALA A 247 -4.80 -4.92 0.85
N ALA A 248 -5.83 -5.30 1.61
CA ALA A 248 -6.62 -4.35 2.39
C ALA A 248 -5.86 -3.76 3.58
N ILE A 249 -5.12 -4.56 4.35
CA ILE A 249 -4.45 -4.08 5.57
C ILE A 249 -3.46 -2.93 5.29
N PRO A 250 -2.55 -3.03 4.31
CA PRO A 250 -1.64 -1.94 3.98
C PRO A 250 -2.36 -0.69 3.46
N ILE A 251 -3.43 -0.87 2.68
CA ILE A 251 -4.24 0.25 2.19
C ILE A 251 -4.89 0.99 3.37
N MET A 252 -5.46 0.27 4.33
CA MET A 252 -6.05 0.87 5.52
C MET A 252 -5.04 1.67 6.35
N ALA A 253 -3.79 1.20 6.45
CA ALA A 253 -2.73 1.91 7.14
C ALA A 253 -2.37 3.26 6.47
N VAL A 254 -2.57 3.37 5.15
CA VAL A 254 -2.25 4.57 4.35
C VAL A 254 -3.41 5.56 4.28
N ILE A 255 -4.66 5.13 4.48
CA ILE A 255 -5.84 6.01 4.37
C ILE A 255 -5.75 7.20 5.32
N SER A 256 -5.48 6.96 6.60
CA SER A 256 -5.42 8.02 7.63
C SER A 256 -4.42 9.15 7.27
N PRO A 257 -3.14 8.87 6.99
CA PRO A 257 -2.19 9.93 6.63
C PRO A 257 -2.53 10.59 5.29
N CYS A 258 -3.05 9.85 4.29
CA CYS A 258 -3.50 10.44 3.03
C CYS A 258 -4.68 11.40 3.21
N ILE A 259 -5.62 11.12 4.11
CA ILE A 259 -6.73 12.04 4.43
C ILE A 259 -6.16 13.32 5.03
N TYR A 260 -5.28 13.21 6.03
CA TYR A 260 -4.65 14.38 6.64
C TYR A 260 -3.94 15.25 5.60
N ILE A 261 -3.09 14.64 4.76
CA ILE A 261 -2.33 15.36 3.72
C ILE A 261 -3.27 16.07 2.75
N GLN A 262 -4.30 15.40 2.26
CA GLN A 262 -5.25 15.98 1.30
C GLN A 262 -6.08 17.12 1.93
N VAL A 263 -6.57 16.93 3.15
CA VAL A 263 -7.32 17.97 3.86
C VAL A 263 -6.41 19.17 4.11
N SER A 264 -5.19 18.94 4.60
CA SER A 264 -4.22 20.01 4.85
C SER A 264 -3.94 20.82 3.58
N ALA A 265 -3.72 20.15 2.45
CA ALA A 265 -3.52 20.79 1.15
C ALA A 265 -4.76 21.58 0.69
N GLY A 266 -5.96 20.99 0.79
CA GLY A 266 -7.21 21.60 0.34
C GLY A 266 -7.61 22.85 1.12
N VAL A 267 -7.37 22.88 2.44
CA VAL A 267 -7.67 24.05 3.29
C VAL A 267 -6.49 25.00 3.48
N SER A 268 -5.38 24.77 2.76
CA SER A 268 -4.13 25.53 2.93
C SER A 268 -3.67 25.61 4.40
N TYR A 269 -3.73 24.48 5.09
CA TYR A 269 -3.29 24.31 6.47
C TYR A 269 -1.88 23.73 6.49
N VAL A 270 -0.93 24.49 7.06
CA VAL A 270 0.46 24.07 7.22
C VAL A 270 0.74 23.80 8.69
N ASP A 271 1.13 22.56 8.98
CA ASP A 271 1.73 22.16 10.24
C ASP A 271 2.78 21.08 9.97
N MET A 272 4.05 21.44 10.06
CA MET A 272 5.16 20.57 9.64
C MET A 272 5.28 19.35 10.53
N MET A 273 5.00 19.47 11.83
CA MET A 273 5.04 18.35 12.76
C MET A 273 4.05 17.26 12.34
N TRP A 274 2.80 17.64 12.15
CA TRP A 274 1.75 16.70 11.75
C TRP A 274 1.96 16.15 10.33
N SER A 275 2.50 16.96 9.41
CA SER A 275 2.88 16.51 8.07
C SER A 275 3.98 15.44 8.11
N ASN A 276 5.01 15.66 8.93
CA ASN A 276 6.10 14.70 9.15
C ASN A 276 5.57 13.40 9.75
N PHE A 277 4.74 13.46 10.80
CA PHE A 277 4.14 12.27 11.39
C PHE A 277 3.21 11.53 10.43
N ALA A 278 2.40 12.24 9.65
CA ALA A 278 1.56 11.63 8.62
C ALA A 278 2.40 10.87 7.60
N MET A 279 3.53 11.44 7.17
CA MET A 279 4.42 10.77 6.22
C MET A 279 5.19 9.60 6.80
N ILE A 280 5.66 9.70 8.04
CA ILE A 280 6.25 8.56 8.75
C ILE A 280 5.22 7.43 8.86
N LEU A 281 3.96 7.74 9.18
CA LEU A 281 2.89 6.74 9.22
C LEU A 281 2.62 6.13 7.84
N LEU A 282 2.55 6.95 6.79
CA LEU A 282 2.32 6.51 5.41
C LEU A 282 3.43 5.56 4.93
N THR A 283 4.68 5.89 5.22
CA THR A 283 5.84 5.08 4.82
C THR A 283 5.94 3.76 5.60
N THR A 284 5.22 3.59 6.73
CA THR A 284 5.15 2.29 7.43
C THR A 284 4.35 1.21 6.69
N HIS A 285 3.59 1.57 5.64
CA HIS A 285 2.75 0.61 4.89
C HIS A 285 3.53 -0.60 4.36
N GLY A 286 4.82 -0.44 4.02
CA GLY A 286 5.70 -1.53 3.61
C GLY A 286 5.87 -2.63 4.68
N ILE A 287 5.99 -2.23 5.95
CA ILE A 287 6.03 -3.18 7.08
C ILE A 287 4.71 -3.96 7.13
N TRP A 288 3.59 -3.25 7.07
CA TRP A 288 2.26 -3.87 7.12
C TRP A 288 2.02 -4.81 5.92
N SER A 289 2.49 -4.42 4.73
CA SER A 289 2.40 -5.23 3.51
C SER A 289 3.13 -6.56 3.67
N THR A 290 4.39 -6.50 4.10
CA THR A 290 5.22 -7.70 4.24
C THR A 290 4.78 -8.58 5.40
N LEU A 291 4.46 -8.01 6.56
CA LEU A 291 3.94 -8.78 7.69
C LEU A 291 2.62 -9.47 7.35
N THR A 292 1.70 -8.76 6.70
CA THR A 292 0.41 -9.35 6.32
C THR A 292 0.59 -10.46 5.29
N MET A 293 1.46 -10.27 4.30
CA MET A 293 1.80 -11.31 3.33
C MET A 293 2.32 -12.58 4.02
N LEU A 294 3.28 -12.43 4.95
CA LEU A 294 3.84 -13.56 5.69
C LEU A 294 2.82 -14.24 6.62
N TRP A 295 1.93 -13.46 7.23
CA TRP A 295 0.99 -13.94 8.24
C TRP A 295 -0.27 -14.60 7.65
N VAL A 296 -0.81 -14.08 6.55
CA VAL A 296 -2.11 -14.54 6.06
C VAL A 296 -2.00 -15.84 5.26
N HIS A 297 -0.86 -16.08 4.58
CA HIS A 297 -0.63 -17.30 3.82
C HIS A 297 -0.17 -18.46 4.70
N LYS A 298 -0.99 -19.51 4.79
CA LYS A 298 -0.72 -20.70 5.61
C LYS A 298 0.66 -21.32 5.31
N ALA A 299 1.03 -21.42 4.03
CA ALA A 299 2.31 -22.00 3.62
C ALA A 299 3.52 -21.19 4.14
N TYR A 300 3.42 -19.86 4.14
CA TYR A 300 4.49 -19.00 4.64
C TYR A 300 4.59 -19.07 6.17
N ARG A 301 3.46 -19.02 6.89
CA ARG A 301 3.44 -19.22 8.35
C ARG A 301 4.10 -20.52 8.79
N GLN A 302 3.76 -21.64 8.14
CA GLN A 302 4.34 -22.94 8.46
C GLN A 302 5.85 -22.96 8.23
N THR A 303 6.31 -22.33 7.14
CA THR A 303 7.74 -22.18 6.87
C THR A 303 8.43 -21.34 7.94
N ILE A 304 7.87 -20.19 8.33
CA ILE A 304 8.45 -19.32 9.36
C ILE A 304 8.54 -20.05 10.69
N LEU A 305 7.47 -20.75 11.10
CA LEU A 305 7.47 -21.56 12.33
C LEU A 305 8.56 -22.63 12.29
N SER A 306 8.77 -23.30 11.15
CA SER A 306 9.85 -24.30 11.03
C SER A 306 11.24 -23.67 11.16
N ILE A 307 11.48 -22.50 10.55
CA ILE A 307 12.76 -21.78 10.65
C ILE A 307 13.02 -21.36 12.10
N LEU A 308 12.00 -20.85 12.79
CA LEU A 308 12.10 -20.45 14.19
C LEU A 308 12.39 -21.67 15.08
N GLN A 309 11.65 -22.77 14.92
CA GLN A 309 11.88 -24.00 15.67
C GLN A 309 13.32 -24.54 15.49
N HIS A 310 13.83 -24.54 14.27
CA HIS A 310 15.22 -24.94 14.01
C HIS A 310 16.23 -23.97 14.65
N SER A 311 15.96 -22.66 14.60
CA SER A 311 16.84 -21.65 15.22
C SER A 311 16.85 -21.75 16.75
N PHE A 312 15.70 -22.02 17.38
CA PHE A 312 15.60 -22.27 18.82
C PHE A 312 16.18 -23.62 19.24
N SER A 313 16.16 -24.64 18.38
CA SER A 313 16.84 -25.91 18.65
C SER A 313 18.37 -25.81 18.66
N PHE A 314 18.92 -24.73 18.07
CA PHE A 314 20.36 -24.43 18.09
C PHE A 314 20.83 -23.76 19.40
N PHE A 315 19.89 -23.24 20.20
CA PHE A 315 20.14 -22.74 21.56
C PHE A 315 19.43 -23.67 22.56
N PRO A 316 20.07 -24.78 23.00
CA PRO A 316 19.41 -25.71 23.89
C PRO A 316 18.99 -25.00 25.19
N PRO A 317 17.70 -24.96 25.54
CA PRO A 317 17.31 -24.56 26.88
C PRO A 317 17.90 -25.56 27.86
N LYS A 318 18.53 -25.08 28.95
CA LYS A 318 18.86 -25.92 30.10
C LYS A 318 17.56 -26.53 30.62
N MET A 319 17.28 -27.77 30.26
CA MET A 319 16.07 -28.48 30.66
C MET A 319 16.10 -28.75 32.16
N SER A 320 15.29 -28.02 32.93
CA SER A 320 14.80 -28.48 34.23
C SER A 320 13.55 -29.33 33.98
N LYS A 321 13.62 -30.62 34.31
CA LYS A 321 12.50 -31.57 34.21
C LYS A 321 11.33 -31.12 35.09
N LYS A 322 10.12 -31.03 34.53
CA LYS A 322 8.86 -31.11 35.29
C LYS A 322 7.92 -32.13 34.63
N PRO A 323 7.07 -32.81 35.42
CA PRO A 323 6.40 -34.03 35.00
C PRO A 323 5.13 -33.75 34.16
N THR A 324 4.87 -34.69 33.25
CA THR A 324 3.78 -34.71 32.28
C THR A 324 2.42 -34.97 32.95
N THR A 325 1.41 -34.13 32.68
CA THR A 325 0.00 -34.44 32.95
C THR A 325 -0.75 -34.64 31.63
N THR A 326 -1.34 -35.83 31.49
CA THR A 326 -2.21 -36.26 30.39
C THR A 326 -3.52 -35.46 30.34
N VAL A 327 -3.82 -34.83 29.19
CA VAL A 327 -5.12 -34.21 28.89
C VAL A 327 -5.89 -35.10 27.92
N LYS A 328 -7.15 -35.43 28.26
CA LYS A 328 -8.08 -36.24 27.44
C LYS A 328 -8.55 -35.47 26.18
N PRO A 329 -8.96 -36.17 25.09
CA PRO A 329 -9.37 -35.52 23.86
C PRO A 329 -10.78 -34.92 23.95
N PHE A 330 -10.96 -33.76 23.32
CA PHE A 330 -12.20 -32.98 23.27
C PHE A 330 -13.04 -33.37 22.04
N VAL A 331 -14.35 -33.54 22.22
CA VAL A 331 -15.34 -33.92 21.20
C VAL A 331 -15.99 -32.66 20.61
N PHE A 332 -16.25 -32.67 19.30
CA PHE A 332 -16.82 -31.55 18.53
C PHE A 332 -18.36 -31.58 18.60
N ASP A 333 -18.99 -30.41 18.79
CA ASP A 333 -20.44 -30.25 18.64
C ASP A 333 -20.77 -29.20 17.57
N ASN A 334 -21.77 -29.50 16.73
CA ASN A 334 -22.17 -28.72 15.55
C ASN A 334 -23.29 -27.75 15.93
N GLY A 335 -23.01 -26.44 15.90
CA GLY A 335 -24.02 -25.38 16.06
C GLY A 335 -23.93 -24.34 14.95
N SER A 336 -24.97 -24.27 14.12
CA SER A 336 -25.26 -23.25 13.10
C SER A 336 -25.55 -21.88 13.73
N ILE A 337 -25.06 -20.79 13.15
CA ILE A 337 -25.45 -19.42 13.51
C ILE A 337 -25.85 -18.65 12.24
N GLU A 338 -27.04 -18.07 12.31
CA GLU A 338 -27.79 -17.32 11.31
C GLU A 338 -27.18 -15.93 11.01
N ASP A 339 -27.35 -15.51 9.75
CA ASP A 339 -27.03 -14.17 9.23
C ASP A 339 -28.20 -13.20 9.50
N ASN A 340 -27.91 -12.01 10.03
CA ASN A 340 -28.66 -10.79 9.71
C ASN A 340 -27.94 -9.54 10.24
N CYS A 341 -27.65 -8.56 9.37
CA CYS A 341 -27.37 -7.20 9.80
C CYS A 341 -27.91 -6.22 8.75
N GLY A 342 -28.90 -5.42 9.17
CA GLY A 342 -29.60 -4.42 8.37
C GLY A 342 -28.87 -3.09 8.26
N GLU A 343 -29.30 -2.34 7.24
CA GLU A 343 -28.85 -0.99 6.84
C GLU A 343 -29.56 0.15 7.61
N ASN A 344 -29.13 1.39 7.31
CA ASN A 344 -29.66 2.75 7.59
C ASN A 344 -28.69 3.55 8.50
N VAL A 345 -28.28 4.83 8.28
CA VAL A 345 -28.93 6.04 7.73
C VAL A 345 -27.86 7.11 7.33
N VAL A 346 -28.00 7.67 6.11
CA VAL A 346 -28.07 9.09 5.63
C VAL A 346 -27.12 10.25 6.09
N SER A 347 -26.50 10.90 5.08
CA SER A 347 -26.20 12.35 4.77
C SER A 347 -25.45 13.25 5.79
N THR A 348 -24.43 14.07 5.43
CA THR A 348 -24.52 15.29 4.57
C THR A 348 -23.13 15.90 4.26
N GLY A 349 -22.90 16.46 3.05
CA GLY A 349 -21.73 17.34 2.76
C GLY A 349 -21.26 17.40 1.29
N PHE A 350 -22.02 18.05 0.41
CA PHE A 350 -22.00 17.86 -1.06
C PHE A 350 -20.77 18.34 -1.86
N TYR A 351 -19.81 19.07 -1.27
CA TYR A 351 -18.52 19.39 -1.93
C TYR A 351 -17.32 18.66 -1.32
N PHE A 352 -17.50 18.13 -0.11
CA PHE A 352 -16.56 17.30 0.64
C PHE A 352 -16.66 15.82 0.21
N LEU A 353 -17.84 15.42 -0.27
CA LEU A 353 -18.13 14.09 -0.80
C LEU A 353 -17.36 13.78 -2.10
N VAL A 354 -17.02 14.74 -2.95
CA VAL A 354 -16.40 14.43 -4.26
C VAL A 354 -14.94 13.97 -4.15
N MET A 355 -14.26 14.08 -3.00
CA MET A 355 -12.88 13.55 -2.83
C MET A 355 -12.86 12.29 -1.95
N ILE A 356 -13.70 12.26 -0.92
CA ILE A 356 -13.91 11.06 -0.09
C ILE A 356 -14.68 9.99 -0.87
N SER A 357 -15.64 10.35 -1.72
CA SER A 357 -16.44 9.41 -2.52
C SER A 357 -15.57 8.64 -3.51
N TYR A 358 -14.57 9.24 -4.14
CA TYR A 358 -13.76 8.55 -5.16
C TYR A 358 -12.73 7.61 -4.52
N SER A 359 -12.12 8.02 -3.41
CA SER A 359 -11.30 7.14 -2.56
C SER A 359 -12.17 6.01 -1.97
N SER A 360 -13.38 6.33 -1.51
CA SER A 360 -14.32 5.37 -0.95
C SER A 360 -14.93 4.42 -1.99
N LEU A 361 -15.11 4.83 -3.25
CA LEU A 361 -15.60 3.99 -4.36
C LEU A 361 -14.53 3.04 -4.89
N ALA A 362 -13.25 3.46 -4.89
CA ALA A 362 -12.12 2.59 -5.25
C ALA A 362 -11.76 1.62 -4.11
N ILE A 363 -11.93 2.04 -2.85
CA ILE A 363 -11.72 1.20 -1.66
C ILE A 363 -12.96 0.37 -1.32
N TYR A 364 -14.17 0.77 -1.75
CA TYR A 364 -15.44 0.09 -1.46
C TYR A 364 -15.40 -1.42 -1.71
N PRO A 365 -14.88 -1.92 -2.85
CA PRO A 365 -14.81 -3.35 -3.12
C PRO A 365 -13.87 -4.09 -2.16
N LEU A 366 -12.76 -3.46 -1.75
CA LEU A 366 -11.78 -4.01 -0.81
C LEU A 366 -12.26 -3.92 0.64
N ALA A 367 -12.91 -2.81 1.01
CA ALA A 367 -13.57 -2.62 2.30
C ALA A 367 -14.77 -3.54 2.48
N LEU A 368 -15.63 -3.74 1.45
CA LEU A 368 -16.66 -4.77 1.48
C LEU A 368 -16.05 -6.16 1.58
N CYS A 369 -14.98 -6.46 0.85
CA CYS A 369 -14.33 -7.77 0.95
C CYS A 369 -13.74 -7.99 2.35
N PHE A 370 -13.17 -6.95 2.96
CA PHE A 370 -12.68 -6.97 4.34
C PHE A 370 -13.83 -7.11 5.35
N LEU A 371 -14.91 -6.35 5.23
CA LEU A 371 -16.10 -6.41 6.09
C LEU A 371 -16.81 -7.78 5.97
N CYS A 372 -16.93 -8.34 4.76
CA CYS A 372 -17.44 -9.71 4.55
C CYS A 372 -16.48 -10.79 5.09
N CYS A 373 -15.18 -10.50 5.23
CA CYS A 373 -14.19 -11.41 5.80
C CYS A 373 -13.92 -11.17 7.29
N LEU A 374 -14.38 -10.05 7.86
CA LEU A 374 -14.17 -9.63 9.24
C LEU A 374 -14.72 -10.63 10.27
N PRO A 375 -15.91 -11.25 10.06
CA PRO A 375 -16.38 -12.31 10.94
C PRO A 375 -15.46 -13.53 10.92
N SER A 376 -14.95 -13.91 9.73
CA SER A 376 -13.96 -14.99 9.59
C SER A 376 -12.61 -14.64 10.23
N PHE A 377 -12.22 -13.35 10.20
CA PHE A 377 -11.02 -12.82 10.85
C PHE A 377 -11.12 -12.88 12.38
N ILE A 378 -12.25 -12.47 12.96
CA ILE A 378 -12.52 -12.57 14.40
C ILE A 378 -12.55 -14.04 14.85
N ILE A 379 -13.12 -14.93 14.04
CA ILE A 379 -13.12 -16.38 14.30
C ILE A 379 -11.71 -16.97 14.23
N ALA A 380 -10.90 -16.57 13.24
CA ALA A 380 -9.50 -17.01 13.14
C ALA A 380 -8.61 -16.48 14.28
N PHE A 381 -8.91 -15.29 14.80
CA PHE A 381 -8.22 -14.70 15.96
C PHE A 381 -8.62 -15.39 17.28
N ARG A 382 -9.89 -15.76 17.42
CA ARG A 382 -10.39 -16.51 18.59
C ARG A 382 -9.92 -17.97 18.64
N ARG A 383 -9.63 -18.58 17.49
CA ARG A 383 -9.21 -20.00 17.39
C ARG A 383 -7.72 -20.25 17.71
N ASN A 384 -6.98 -19.19 18.04
CA ASN A 384 -5.55 -19.20 18.36
C ASN A 384 -5.25 -18.78 19.82
N ARG A 385 -6.27 -18.80 20.69
CA ARG A 385 -6.09 -18.78 22.15
C ARG A 385 -6.35 -20.17 22.71
#